data_AF-B0PDB9-F1
#
_entry.id   AF-B0PDB9-F1
#
_cell.length_a   1.000
_cell.length_b   1.000
_cell.length_c   1.000
_cell.angle_alpha   90.00
_cell.angle_beta   90.00
_cell.angle_gamma   90.00
#
_symmetry.space_group_name_H-M   'P 1'
#
loop_
_entity.id
_entity.type
_entity.pdbx_description
1 polymer ?
#
loop_
_entity_poly.entity_id
_entity_poly.type
_entity_poly.pdbx_seq_one_letter_code
_entity_poly.pdbx_strand_id
1 'polypeptide(L)'
;MLMDTNYLIAYGLMLLFVAASFVMTSRQHQRLRRICDPFGLAFTEAAVYAIGQTNPDCKLACDEHSLPLPLHEQPAAIQRILARGADDYCKERHETMLHVLTQLRDACGSNKRHTKVYAETLEEIYRVNRVFFEACRDLSVLSTEADRIAFNQYLENQAYIRDNIAKRMTNDGVAAMKKAVQ
;
A
#
# COMPACT_ATOMS: atom_id res chain seq x y z
N MET A 1 -17.03 -24.01 53.98
CA MET A 1 -16.22 -23.74 52.78
C MET A 1 -16.96 -24.28 51.57
N LEU A 2 -17.89 -23.50 51.04
CA LEU A 2 -18.67 -23.81 49.82
C LEU A 2 -18.40 -22.67 48.81
N MET A 3 -17.15 -22.23 48.77
CA MET A 3 -16.68 -21.08 48.00
C MET A 3 -15.48 -21.50 47.14
N ASP A 4 -15.54 -22.71 46.57
CA ASP A 4 -14.38 -23.28 45.88
C ASP A 4 -14.72 -23.77 44.47
N THR A 5 -15.80 -24.53 44.26
CA THR A 5 -16.04 -25.15 42.95
C THR A 5 -16.67 -24.20 41.92
N ASN A 6 -17.69 -23.42 42.31
CA ASN A 6 -18.37 -22.51 41.38
C ASN A 6 -17.47 -21.35 40.92
N TYR A 7 -16.61 -20.85 41.81
CA TYR A 7 -15.61 -19.83 41.46
C TYR A 7 -14.53 -20.41 40.55
N LEU A 8 -14.00 -21.62 40.82
CA LEU A 8 -13.06 -22.27 39.91
C LEU A 8 -13.66 -22.48 38.51
N ILE A 9 -14.91 -22.93 38.43
CA ILE A 9 -15.62 -23.12 37.15
C ILE A 9 -15.81 -21.77 36.45
N ALA A 10 -16.23 -20.72 37.16
CA ALA A 10 -16.41 -19.39 36.60
C ALA A 10 -15.09 -18.78 36.09
N TYR A 11 -14.00 -18.87 36.85
CA TYR A 11 -12.68 -18.39 36.43
C TYR A 11 -12.11 -19.23 35.27
N GLY A 12 -12.34 -20.54 35.28
CA GLY A 12 -11.96 -21.44 34.18
C GLY A 12 -12.70 -21.08 32.88
N LEU A 13 -14.00 -20.83 32.94
CA LEU A 13 -14.79 -20.35 31.80
C LEU A 13 -14.31 -18.97 31.34
N MET A 14 -14.05 -18.04 32.25
CA MET A 14 -13.54 -16.71 31.92
C MET A 14 -12.22 -16.79 31.16
N LEU A 15 -11.27 -17.62 31.61
CA LEU A 15 -10.00 -17.83 30.93
C LEU A 15 -10.19 -18.44 29.53
N LEU A 16 -11.11 -19.41 29.38
CA LEU A 16 -11.45 -19.99 28.07
C LEU A 16 -12.04 -18.94 27.12
N PHE A 17 -12.95 -18.08 27.61
CA PHE A 17 -13.52 -16.99 26.80
C PHE A 17 -12.47 -15.96 26.37
N VAL A 18 -11.56 -15.58 27.27
CA VAL A 18 -10.45 -14.66 26.96
C VAL A 18 -9.51 -15.29 25.93
N ALA A 19 -9.12 -16.55 26.12
CA ALA A 19 -8.26 -17.27 25.18
C ALA A 19 -8.91 -17.43 23.80
N ALA A 20 -10.19 -17.81 23.74
CA ALA A 20 -10.94 -17.93 22.49
C ALA A 20 -11.06 -16.59 21.77
N SER A 21 -11.36 -15.50 22.50
CA SER A 21 -11.44 -14.14 21.96
C SER A 21 -10.10 -13.67 21.39
N PHE A 22 -9.00 -13.98 22.09
CA PHE A 22 -7.65 -13.67 21.62
C PHE A 22 -7.31 -14.43 20.33
N VAL A 23 -7.63 -15.73 20.26
CA VAL A 23 -7.40 -16.55 19.05
C VAL A 23 -8.24 -16.07 17.87
N MET A 24 -9.51 -15.70 18.09
CA MET A 24 -10.35 -15.15 17.02
C MET A 24 -9.80 -13.81 16.52
N THR A 25 -9.39 -12.93 17.42
CA THR A 25 -8.80 -11.63 17.08
C THR A 25 -7.48 -11.79 16.32
N SER A 26 -6.61 -12.71 16.74
CA SER A 26 -5.34 -12.97 16.06
C SER A 26 -5.55 -13.56 14.65
N ARG A 27 -6.51 -14.49 14.49
CA ARG A 27 -6.89 -15.05 13.19
C ARG A 27 -7.45 -13.98 12.24
N GLN A 28 -8.28 -13.06 12.74
CA GLN A 28 -8.78 -11.94 11.94
C GLN A 28 -7.64 -11.02 11.49
N HIS A 29 -6.73 -10.65 12.38
CA HIS A 29 -5.55 -9.86 12.01
C HIS A 29 -4.68 -10.58 10.98
N GLN A 30 -4.45 -11.89 11.14
CA GLN A 30 -3.66 -12.65 10.17
C GLN A 30 -4.35 -12.75 8.81
N ARG A 31 -5.68 -12.88 8.78
CA ARG A 31 -6.47 -12.86 7.54
C ARG A 31 -6.34 -11.53 6.82
N LEU A 32 -6.49 -10.40 7.53
CA LEU A 32 -6.33 -9.06 6.95
C LEU A 32 -4.90 -8.87 6.41
N ARG A 33 -3.88 -9.32 7.17
CA ARG A 33 -2.49 -9.25 6.71
C ARG A 33 -2.25 -10.03 5.42
N ARG A 34 -2.86 -11.21 5.26
CA ARG A 34 -2.77 -12.01 4.02
C ARG A 34 -3.42 -11.32 2.83
N ILE A 35 -4.54 -10.63 3.04
CA ILE A 35 -5.20 -9.85 1.98
C ILE A 35 -4.30 -8.70 1.51
N CYS A 36 -3.48 -8.12 2.38
CA CYS A 36 -2.55 -7.06 2.02
C CYS A 36 -1.31 -7.53 1.24
N ASP A 37 -0.98 -8.83 1.26
CA ASP A 37 0.25 -9.32 0.63
C ASP A 37 0.31 -9.04 -0.89
N PRO A 38 -0.74 -9.30 -1.69
CA PRO A 38 -0.74 -8.98 -3.11
C PRO A 38 -0.66 -7.48 -3.39
N PHE A 39 -1.20 -6.62 -2.52
CA PHE A 39 -1.08 -5.17 -2.67
C PHE A 39 0.38 -4.74 -2.59
N GLY A 40 1.10 -5.21 -1.56
CA GLY A 40 2.50 -4.82 -1.39
C GLY A 40 3.43 -5.36 -2.46
N LEU A 41 3.15 -6.57 -2.96
CA LEU A 41 3.85 -7.13 -4.11
C LEU A 41 3.58 -6.31 -5.37
N ALA A 42 2.31 -6.06 -5.72
CA ALA A 42 1.94 -5.31 -6.90
C ALA A 42 2.51 -3.88 -6.89
N PHE A 43 2.44 -3.19 -5.75
CA PHE A 43 3.04 -1.86 -5.59
C PHE A 43 4.56 -1.90 -5.83
N THR A 44 5.24 -2.86 -5.21
CA THR A 44 6.70 -2.96 -5.29
C THR A 44 7.16 -3.32 -6.69
N GLU A 45 6.50 -4.28 -7.35
CA GLU A 45 6.78 -4.65 -8.73
C GLU A 45 6.55 -3.49 -9.70
N ALA A 46 5.44 -2.76 -9.57
CA ALA A 46 5.15 -1.61 -10.41
C ALA A 46 6.19 -0.49 -10.22
N ALA A 47 6.57 -0.21 -8.97
CA ALA A 47 7.60 0.78 -8.66
C ALA A 47 8.96 0.35 -9.23
N VAL A 48 9.43 -0.86 -8.95
CA VAL A 48 10.72 -1.35 -9.44
C VAL A 48 10.78 -1.36 -10.97
N TYR A 49 9.68 -1.74 -11.63
CA TYR A 49 9.60 -1.69 -13.09
C TYR A 49 9.67 -0.25 -13.63
N ALA A 50 8.86 0.67 -13.07
CA ALA A 50 8.75 2.03 -13.58
C ALA A 50 9.95 2.92 -13.26
N ILE A 51 10.42 2.92 -12.01
CA ILE A 51 11.48 3.82 -11.54
C ILE A 51 12.83 3.13 -11.38
N GLY A 52 12.87 1.80 -11.22
CA GLY A 52 14.07 1.04 -10.90
C GLY A 52 14.18 0.68 -9.41
N GLN A 53 15.25 -0.01 -9.03
CA GLN A 53 15.50 -0.47 -7.65
C GLN A 53 15.90 0.69 -6.71
N THR A 54 16.61 1.68 -7.25
CA THR A 54 17.03 2.89 -6.54
C THR A 54 16.14 4.05 -6.91
N ASN A 55 15.90 4.96 -5.96
CA ASN A 55 15.22 6.22 -6.25
C ASN A 55 15.94 6.92 -7.40
N PRO A 56 15.22 7.36 -8.43
CA PRO A 56 15.85 8.01 -9.56
C PRO A 56 16.45 9.35 -9.12
N ASP A 57 17.68 9.63 -9.54
CA ASP A 57 18.31 10.94 -9.37
C ASP A 57 17.82 11.93 -10.45
N CYS A 58 16.50 11.99 -10.62
CA CYS A 58 15.86 12.91 -11.53
C CYS A 58 14.51 13.36 -10.96
N LYS A 59 14.17 14.60 -11.26
CA LYS A 59 12.91 15.23 -10.84
C LYS A 59 12.11 15.62 -12.06
N LEU A 60 10.80 15.70 -11.87
CA LEU A 60 9.88 16.26 -12.85
C LEU A 60 10.28 17.70 -13.15
N ALA A 61 10.53 18.03 -14.42
CA ALA A 61 10.82 19.40 -14.82
C ALA A 61 9.51 20.19 -14.87
N CYS A 62 9.53 21.39 -14.29
CA CYS A 62 8.39 22.28 -14.25
C CYS A 62 8.72 23.65 -14.87
N ASP A 63 7.69 24.35 -15.32
CA ASP A 63 7.75 25.74 -15.76
C ASP A 63 7.84 26.73 -14.58
N GLU A 64 7.82 28.03 -14.90
CA GLU A 64 7.85 29.14 -13.92
C GLU A 64 6.63 29.14 -12.97
N HIS A 65 5.53 28.48 -13.35
CA HIS A 65 4.32 28.33 -12.54
C HIS A 65 4.30 27.00 -11.77
N SER A 66 5.41 26.27 -11.75
CA SER A 66 5.55 24.95 -11.13
C SER A 66 4.64 23.88 -11.75
N LEU A 67 4.17 24.07 -12.98
CA LEU A 67 3.43 23.06 -13.74
C LEU A 67 4.41 22.17 -14.51
N PRO A 68 4.14 20.87 -14.67
CA PRO A 68 5.04 19.98 -15.40
C PRO A 68 5.19 20.44 -16.85
N LEU A 69 6.43 20.47 -17.33
CA LEU A 69 6.71 20.67 -18.75
C LEU A 69 6.11 19.52 -19.59
N PRO A 70 5.79 19.75 -20.87
CA PRO A 70 5.35 18.70 -21.78
C PRO A 70 6.33 17.52 -21.83
N LEU A 71 5.83 16.31 -22.12
CA LEU A 71 6.62 15.08 -22.09
C LEU A 71 7.95 15.16 -22.87
N HIS A 72 7.95 15.82 -24.03
CA HIS A 72 9.14 15.92 -24.88
C HIS A 72 10.24 16.85 -24.32
N GLU A 73 9.88 17.76 -23.42
CA GLU A 73 10.80 18.67 -22.73
C GLU A 73 11.27 18.11 -21.38
N GLN A 74 10.67 17.00 -20.92
CA GLN A 74 11.08 16.35 -19.68
C GLN A 74 12.49 15.75 -19.80
N PRO A 75 13.25 15.61 -18.68
CA PRO A 75 14.52 14.91 -18.69
C PRO A 75 14.38 13.48 -19.24
N ALA A 76 15.35 13.02 -20.04
CA ALA A 76 15.30 11.69 -20.67
C ALA A 76 15.11 10.52 -19.66
N ALA A 77 15.54 10.71 -18.41
CA ALA A 77 15.29 9.76 -17.34
C ALA A 77 13.81 9.72 -16.92
N ILE A 78 13.17 10.89 -16.77
CA ILE A 78 11.74 11.00 -16.46
C ILE A 78 10.90 10.47 -17.61
N GLN A 79 11.25 10.79 -18.86
CA GLN A 79 10.54 10.25 -20.03
C GLN A 79 10.50 8.71 -20.03
N ARG A 80 11.64 8.06 -19.71
CA ARG A 80 11.71 6.60 -19.57
C ARG A 80 10.90 6.05 -18.40
N ILE A 81 10.83 6.78 -17.29
CA ILE A 81 10.00 6.42 -16.14
C ILE A 81 8.52 6.48 -16.50
N LEU A 82 8.08 7.58 -17.13
CA LEU A 82 6.70 7.77 -17.56
C LEU A 82 6.30 6.71 -18.58
N ALA A 83 7.15 6.42 -19.56
CA ALA A 83 6.92 5.37 -20.55
C ALA A 83 6.74 3.99 -19.91
N ARG A 84 7.59 3.62 -18.96
CA ARG A 84 7.46 2.35 -18.21
C ARG A 84 6.24 2.34 -17.30
N GLY A 85 5.92 3.45 -16.62
CA GLY A 85 4.72 3.56 -15.78
C GLY A 85 3.40 3.53 -16.58
N ALA A 86 3.46 3.86 -17.87
CA ALA A 86 2.32 3.76 -18.79
C ALA A 86 2.12 2.34 -19.38
N ASP A 87 3.07 1.43 -19.18
CA ASP A 87 3.04 0.06 -19.70
C ASP A 87 1.90 -0.78 -19.10
N ASP A 88 1.46 -1.79 -19.85
CA ASP A 88 0.43 -2.74 -19.42
C ASP A 88 0.85 -3.51 -18.16
N TYR A 89 2.15 -3.77 -17.98
CA TYR A 89 2.67 -4.38 -16.76
C TYR A 89 2.29 -3.56 -15.52
N CYS A 90 2.46 -2.24 -15.55
CA CYS A 90 2.08 -1.35 -14.45
C CYS A 90 0.56 -1.26 -14.30
N LYS A 91 -0.20 -1.37 -15.39
CA LYS A 91 -1.67 -1.39 -15.36
C LYS A 91 -2.22 -2.60 -14.61
N GLU A 92 -1.72 -3.80 -14.90
CA GLU A 92 -2.15 -5.03 -14.19
C GLU A 92 -1.90 -4.94 -12.68
N ARG A 93 -0.77 -4.36 -12.26
CA ARG A 93 -0.44 -4.17 -10.84
C ARG A 93 -1.30 -3.08 -10.20
N HIS A 94 -1.60 -2.01 -10.93
CA HIS A 94 -2.54 -0.98 -10.50
C HIS A 94 -3.94 -1.57 -10.24
N GLU A 95 -4.45 -2.38 -11.17
CA GLU A 95 -5.74 -3.08 -11.02
C GLU A 95 -5.72 -4.09 -9.87
N THR A 96 -4.60 -4.80 -9.67
CA THR A 96 -4.41 -5.70 -8.52
C THR A 96 -4.52 -4.95 -7.19
N MET A 97 -3.86 -3.79 -7.08
CA MET A 97 -3.96 -2.96 -5.87
C MET A 97 -5.40 -2.52 -5.61
N LEU A 98 -6.12 -2.08 -6.64
CA LEU A 98 -7.53 -1.69 -6.52
C LEU A 98 -8.41 -2.86 -6.06
N HIS A 99 -8.22 -4.04 -6.64
CA HIS A 99 -8.95 -5.23 -6.27
C HIS A 99 -8.73 -5.61 -4.80
N VAL A 100 -7.48 -5.54 -4.33
CA VAL A 100 -7.14 -5.80 -2.93
C VAL A 100 -7.82 -4.80 -2.00
N LEU A 101 -7.86 -3.51 -2.35
CA LEU A 101 -8.56 -2.50 -1.53
C LEU A 101 -10.04 -2.82 -1.37
N THR A 102 -10.71 -3.25 -2.43
CA THR A 102 -12.12 -3.70 -2.36
C THR A 102 -12.27 -4.88 -1.40
N GLN A 103 -11.45 -5.93 -1.58
CA GLN A 103 -11.47 -7.10 -0.67
C GLN A 103 -11.18 -6.72 0.78
N LEU A 104 -10.27 -5.76 1.01
CA LEU A 104 -9.86 -5.34 2.33
C LEU A 104 -10.95 -4.56 3.06
N ARG A 105 -11.68 -3.68 2.34
CA ARG A 105 -12.86 -2.99 2.89
C ARG A 105 -13.93 -3.97 3.32
N ASP A 106 -14.23 -4.94 2.46
CA ASP A 106 -15.21 -5.99 2.75
C ASP A 106 -14.80 -6.84 3.96
N ALA A 107 -13.51 -7.18 4.04
CA ALA A 107 -12.96 -7.98 5.14
C ALA A 107 -12.90 -7.21 6.48
N CYS A 108 -12.71 -5.89 6.43
CA CYS A 108 -12.73 -5.04 7.63
C CYS A 108 -14.15 -4.84 8.17
N GLY A 109 -15.16 -4.84 7.30
CA GLY A 109 -16.57 -4.70 7.67
C GLY A 109 -16.82 -3.42 8.49
N SER A 110 -17.50 -3.55 9.63
CA SER A 110 -17.80 -2.44 10.54
C SER A 110 -16.71 -2.14 11.57
N ASN A 111 -15.58 -2.87 11.56
CA ASN A 111 -14.52 -2.69 12.53
C ASN A 111 -13.65 -1.47 12.19
N LYS A 112 -14.01 -0.31 12.76
CA LYS A 112 -13.32 0.97 12.58
C LYS A 112 -11.81 0.90 12.80
N ARG A 113 -11.35 0.08 13.75
CA ARG A 113 -9.91 -0.05 14.03
C ARG A 113 -9.20 -0.76 12.88
N HIS A 114 -9.79 -1.84 12.35
CA HIS A 114 -9.23 -2.55 11.20
C HIS A 114 -9.28 -1.69 9.95
N THR A 115 -10.40 -1.01 9.70
CA THR A 115 -10.55 -0.07 8.58
C THR A 115 -9.44 0.99 8.60
N LYS A 116 -9.21 1.63 9.75
CA LYS A 116 -8.16 2.65 9.88
C LYS A 116 -6.74 2.12 9.66
N VAL A 117 -6.42 0.96 10.26
CA VAL A 117 -5.05 0.40 10.22
C VAL A 117 -4.70 -0.16 8.84
N TYR A 118 -5.68 -0.74 8.16
CA TYR A 118 -5.48 -1.46 6.90
C TYR A 118 -6.05 -0.68 5.71
N ALA A 119 -7.37 -0.57 5.60
CA ALA A 119 -8.03 -0.01 4.42
C ALA A 119 -7.65 1.45 4.18
N GLU A 120 -7.87 2.34 5.15
CA GLU A 120 -7.59 3.78 5.00
C GLU A 120 -6.10 4.03 4.69
N THR A 121 -5.18 3.34 5.36
CA THR A 121 -3.74 3.51 5.08
C THR A 121 -3.41 3.05 3.65
N LEU A 122 -3.89 1.88 3.21
CA LEU A 122 -3.58 1.40 1.86
C LEU A 122 -4.29 2.23 0.78
N GLU A 123 -5.47 2.80 1.07
CA GLU A 123 -6.14 3.77 0.19
C GLU A 123 -5.31 5.04 0.00
N GLU A 124 -4.71 5.58 1.07
CA GLU A 124 -3.82 6.74 0.97
C GLU A 124 -2.58 6.44 0.12
N ILE A 125 -1.99 5.26 0.30
CA ILE A 125 -0.84 4.82 -0.51
C ILE A 125 -1.26 4.60 -1.96
N TYR A 126 -2.43 4.00 -2.18
CA TYR A 126 -2.98 3.80 -3.52
C TYR A 126 -3.29 5.12 -4.22
N ARG A 127 -3.73 6.15 -3.50
CA ARG A 127 -3.91 7.50 -4.06
C ARG A 127 -2.61 8.03 -4.66
N VAL A 128 -1.49 7.86 -3.95
CA VAL A 128 -0.16 8.24 -4.43
C VAL A 128 0.21 7.45 -5.69
N ASN A 129 0.01 6.13 -5.67
CA ASN A 129 0.22 5.27 -6.85
C ASN A 129 -0.67 5.67 -8.04
N ARG A 130 -1.94 6.00 -7.79
CA ARG A 130 -2.90 6.38 -8.83
C ARG A 130 -2.48 7.68 -9.51
N VAL A 131 -2.10 8.70 -8.75
CA VAL A 131 -1.60 9.95 -9.33
C VAL A 131 -0.37 9.70 -10.20
N PHE A 132 0.59 8.90 -9.73
CA PHE A 132 1.73 8.51 -10.55
C PHE A 132 1.32 7.78 -11.84
N PHE A 133 0.46 6.78 -11.72
CA PHE A 133 -0.03 5.95 -12.82
C PHE A 133 -0.78 6.77 -13.88
N GLU A 134 -1.66 7.68 -13.46
CA GLU A 134 -2.40 8.58 -14.34
C GLU A 134 -1.44 9.59 -15.02
N ALA A 135 -0.52 10.18 -14.25
CA ALA A 135 0.46 11.12 -14.77
C ALA A 135 1.45 10.52 -15.78
N CYS A 136 1.73 9.22 -15.69
CA CYS A 136 2.52 8.51 -16.71
C CYS A 136 1.85 8.52 -18.09
N ARG A 137 0.52 8.68 -18.14
CA ARG A 137 -0.27 8.73 -19.38
C ARG A 137 -0.61 10.16 -19.79
N ASP A 138 -0.87 11.01 -18.82
CA ASP A 138 -1.20 12.40 -19.05
C ASP A 138 -0.68 13.29 -17.91
N LEU A 139 0.36 14.07 -18.20
CA LEU A 139 0.96 15.01 -17.23
C LEU A 139 0.01 16.14 -16.84
N SER A 140 -1.05 16.41 -17.61
CA SER A 140 -2.03 17.44 -17.27
C SER A 140 -2.79 17.15 -15.98
N VAL A 141 -2.83 15.87 -15.57
CA VAL A 141 -3.39 15.43 -14.28
C VAL A 141 -2.66 16.08 -13.09
N LEU A 142 -1.40 16.47 -13.24
CA LEU A 142 -0.60 17.13 -12.21
C LEU A 142 -0.89 18.65 -12.11
N SER A 143 -2.16 19.01 -12.20
CA SER A 143 -2.64 20.39 -12.23
C SER A 143 -2.57 21.07 -10.85
N THR A 144 -2.74 20.33 -9.76
CA THR A 144 -2.69 20.88 -8.40
C THR A 144 -1.36 20.61 -7.70
N GLU A 145 -1.04 21.42 -6.68
CA GLU A 145 0.14 21.20 -5.85
C GLU A 145 0.08 19.83 -5.15
N ALA A 146 -1.11 19.40 -4.71
CA ALA A 146 -1.30 18.11 -4.07
C ALA A 146 -0.98 16.94 -5.00
N ASP A 147 -1.29 17.05 -6.30
CA ASP A 147 -0.99 16.01 -7.29
C ASP A 147 0.51 15.94 -7.56
N ARG A 148 1.17 17.10 -7.68
CA ARG A 148 2.63 17.17 -7.84
C ARG A 148 3.37 16.61 -6.61
N ILE A 149 2.91 16.92 -5.40
CA ILE A 149 3.45 16.36 -4.16
C ILE A 149 3.26 14.84 -4.14
N ALA A 150 2.08 14.34 -4.50
CA ALA A 150 1.84 12.89 -4.56
C ALA A 150 2.73 12.20 -5.60
N PHE A 151 2.87 12.78 -6.79
CA PHE A 151 3.78 12.27 -7.83
C PHE A 151 5.23 12.20 -7.35
N ASN A 152 5.75 13.29 -6.77
CA ASN A 152 7.11 13.33 -6.24
C ASN A 152 7.29 12.39 -5.05
N GLN A 153 6.28 12.25 -4.19
CA GLN A 153 6.28 11.27 -3.11
C GLN A 153 6.42 9.85 -3.64
N TYR A 154 5.78 9.52 -4.77
CA TYR A 154 5.98 8.23 -5.42
C TYR A 154 7.43 8.07 -5.90
N LEU A 155 8.05 9.08 -6.49
CA LEU A 155 9.44 8.97 -6.97
C LEU A 155 10.47 8.88 -5.83
N GLU A 156 10.31 9.68 -4.78
CA GLU A 156 11.35 9.92 -3.78
C GLU A 156 11.21 9.06 -2.51
N ASN A 157 9.99 8.67 -2.13
CA ASN A 157 9.71 8.11 -0.81
C ASN A 157 9.35 6.62 -0.82
N GLN A 158 9.87 5.88 -1.79
CA GLN A 158 9.58 4.46 -1.97
C GLN A 158 9.90 3.59 -0.76
N ALA A 159 11.03 3.81 -0.09
CA ALA A 159 11.40 3.06 1.11
C ALA A 159 10.37 3.26 2.23
N TYR A 160 9.93 4.50 2.44
CA TYR A 160 8.91 4.85 3.42
C TYR A 160 7.54 4.24 3.08
N ILE A 161 7.14 4.30 1.81
CA ILE A 161 5.87 3.70 1.36
C ILE A 161 5.90 2.18 1.57
N ARG A 162 6.96 1.51 1.11
CA ARG A 162 7.12 0.05 1.29
C ARG A 162 7.15 -0.37 2.76
N ASP A 163 7.81 0.38 3.64
CA ASP A 163 7.80 0.10 5.09
C ASP A 163 6.37 0.22 5.68
N ASN A 164 5.61 1.23 5.24
CA ASN A 164 4.23 1.35 5.65
C ASN A 164 3.35 0.21 5.15
N ILE A 165 3.53 -0.23 3.91
CA ILE A 165 2.83 -1.42 3.40
C ILE A 165 3.23 -2.66 4.23
N ALA A 166 4.54 -2.88 4.46
CA ALA A 166 5.08 -4.05 5.16
C ALA A 166 4.47 -4.25 6.56
N LYS A 167 4.21 -3.17 7.29
CA LYS A 167 3.53 -3.23 8.61
C LYS A 167 2.14 -3.87 8.56
N ARG A 168 1.50 -3.91 7.38
CA ARG A 168 0.19 -4.51 7.14
C ARG A 168 0.25 -5.90 6.50
N MET A 169 1.42 -6.35 6.04
CA MET A 169 1.60 -7.63 5.34
C MET A 169 1.92 -8.77 6.30
N THR A 170 1.79 -10.02 5.87
CA THR A 170 2.36 -11.17 6.57
C THR A 170 3.89 -11.19 6.48
N ASN A 171 4.56 -11.98 7.31
CA ASN A 171 6.01 -12.12 7.23
C ASN A 171 6.46 -12.71 5.88
N ASP A 172 5.70 -13.65 5.34
CA ASP A 172 5.96 -14.26 4.03
C ASP A 172 5.78 -13.24 2.91
N GLY A 173 4.72 -12.43 2.99
CA GLY A 173 4.51 -11.31 2.07
C GLY A 173 5.63 -10.28 2.12
N VAL A 174 6.11 -9.91 3.32
CA VAL A 174 7.27 -9.01 3.47
C VAL A 174 8.53 -9.62 2.87
N ALA A 175 8.76 -10.93 3.06
CA ALA A 175 9.91 -11.60 2.47
C ALA A 175 9.84 -11.61 0.93
N ALA A 176 8.66 -11.87 0.36
CA ALA A 176 8.45 -11.82 -1.08
C ALA A 176 8.62 -10.39 -1.64
N MET A 177 8.09 -9.38 -0.94
CA MET A 177 8.25 -7.97 -1.31
C MET A 177 9.73 -7.55 -1.33
N LYS A 178 10.52 -7.99 -0.34
CA LYS A 178 11.96 -7.71 -0.31
C LYS A 178 12.71 -8.35 -1.49
N LYS A 179 12.32 -9.56 -1.88
CA LYS A 179 12.89 -10.24 -3.06
C LYS A 179 12.59 -9.50 -4.36
N ALA A 180 11.41 -8.89 -4.49
CA ALA A 180 11.04 -8.11 -5.68
C ALA A 180 11.87 -6.83 -5.87
N VAL A 181 12.61 -6.38 -4.85
CA VAL A 181 13.49 -5.19 -4.91
C VAL A 181 14.96 -5.57 -5.21
N GLN A 182 15.33 -6.85 -5.03
CA GLN A 182 16.68 -7.39 -5.28
C GLN A 182 16.88 -7.71 -6.75
#